data_AF-Q6QAR5-F1
#
_entry.id   AF-Q6QAR5-F1
#
_cell.length_a   1.000
_cell.length_b   1.000
_cell.length_c   1.000
_cell.angle_alpha   90.00
_cell.angle_beta   90.00
_cell.angle_gamma   90.00
#
_symmetry.space_group_name_H-M   'P 1'
#
loop_
_entity.id
_entity.type
_entity.pdbx_description
1 polymer ?
#
loop_
_entity_poly.entity_id
_entity_poly.type
_entity_poly.pdbx_seq_one_letter_code
_entity_poly.pdbx_strand_id
1 'polypeptide(L)'
;LRFPEVLQKILDDLFLHTLCDYIYELATTFTEFYDSCYCVEKDRQTGEVLKVNMWRLLLCKAVAAVMAKGFDILGIKPVQRM
;
A
#
# COMPACT_ATOMS: atom_id res chain seq x y z
N LEU A 1 -6.76 2.64 -11.46
CA LEU A 1 -6.41 1.55 -10.52
C LEU A 1 -5.72 0.48 -11.34
N ARG A 2 -4.40 0.31 -11.21
CA ARG A 2 -3.59 -0.50 -12.15
C ARG A 2 -3.50 -2.00 -11.80
N PHE A 3 -3.88 -2.40 -10.59
CA PHE A 3 -3.73 -3.78 -10.13
C PHE A 3 -4.40 -4.83 -11.05
N PRO A 4 -5.67 -4.67 -11.49
CA PRO A 4 -6.29 -5.65 -12.40
C PRO A 4 -5.62 -5.70 -13.77
N GLU A 5 -5.13 -4.56 -14.27
CA GLU A 5 -4.44 -4.47 -15.57
C GLU A 5 -3.11 -5.25 -15.55
N VAL A 6 -2.34 -5.12 -14.45
CA VAL A 6 -1.11 -5.90 -14.24
C VAL A 6 -1.41 -7.39 -14.16
N LEU A 7 -2.45 -7.79 -13.44
CA LEU A 7 -2.85 -9.20 -13.36
C LEU A 7 -3.29 -9.76 -14.72
N GLN A 8 -4.04 -8.99 -15.51
CA GLN A 8 -4.46 -9.41 -16.84
C GLN A 8 -3.25 -9.63 -17.75
N LYS A 9 -2.27 -8.73 -17.70
CA LYS A 9 -1.02 -8.88 -18.44
C LYS A 9 -0.27 -10.17 -18.05
N ILE A 10 -0.18 -10.46 -16.75
CA ILE A 10 0.46 -11.68 -16.24
C ILE A 10 -0.27 -12.94 -16.70
N LEU A 11 -1.59 -12.90 -16.85
CA LEU A 11 -2.35 -14.04 -17.38
C LEU A 11 -2.03 -14.29 -18.86
N ASP A 12 -1.70 -13.25 -19.63
CA ASP A 12 -1.37 -13.35 -21.05
C ASP A 12 0.08 -13.78 -21.28
N ASP A 13 1.03 -13.25 -20.50
CA ASP A 13 2.49 -13.43 -20.73
C ASP A 13 3.20 -14.33 -19.71
N LEU A 14 2.52 -14.73 -18.63
CA LEU A 14 3.05 -15.52 -17.50
C LEU A 14 4.28 -14.89 -16.82
N PHE A 15 4.48 -13.58 -16.95
CA PHE A 15 5.63 -12.89 -16.39
C PHE A 15 5.34 -12.26 -15.01
N LEU A 16 5.53 -13.06 -13.96
CA LEU A 16 5.31 -12.67 -12.55
C LEU A 16 6.18 -11.49 -12.06
N HIS A 17 7.33 -11.22 -12.68
CA HIS A 17 8.21 -10.11 -12.27
C HIS A 17 7.51 -8.75 -12.36
N THR A 18 6.58 -8.59 -13.31
CA THR A 18 5.79 -7.36 -13.46
C THR A 18 4.87 -7.10 -12.25
N LEU A 19 4.43 -8.14 -11.54
CA LEU A 19 3.71 -7.99 -10.27
C LEU A 19 4.62 -7.45 -9.17
N CYS A 20 5.86 -7.94 -9.11
CA CYS A 20 6.85 -7.47 -8.14
C CYS A 20 7.17 -6.00 -8.37
N ASP A 21 7.38 -5.60 -9.62
CA ASP A 21 7.62 -4.20 -10.01
C ASP A 21 6.44 -3.32 -9.62
N TYR A 22 5.20 -3.77 -9.85
CA TYR A 22 4.00 -3.06 -9.46
C TYR A 22 3.88 -2.88 -7.93
N ILE A 23 4.13 -3.93 -7.15
CA ILE A 23 4.08 -3.84 -5.68
C ILE A 23 5.13 -2.86 -5.17
N TYR A 24 6.32 -2.86 -5.77
CA TYR A 24 7.39 -1.92 -5.43
C TYR A 24 7.05 -0.46 -5.78
N GLU A 25 6.49 -0.23 -6.99
CA GLU A 25 5.98 1.09 -7.39
C GLU A 25 4.91 1.58 -6.40
N LEU A 26 3.96 0.72 -6.03
CA LEU A 26 2.91 1.04 -5.07
C LEU A 26 3.47 1.42 -3.69
N ALA A 27 4.50 0.70 -3.21
CA ALA A 27 5.17 1.04 -1.94
C ALA A 27 5.88 2.40 -2.00
N THR A 28 6.53 2.70 -3.12
CA THR A 28 7.24 3.96 -3.34
C THR A 28 6.27 5.14 -3.35
N THR A 29 5.19 5.04 -4.15
CA THR A 29 4.14 6.07 -4.19
C THR A 29 3.43 6.22 -2.85
N PHE A 30 3.23 5.13 -2.09
CA PHE A 30 2.64 5.21 -0.75
C PHE A 30 3.54 5.97 0.23
N THR A 31 4.87 5.79 0.13
CA THR A 31 5.83 6.50 0.97
C THR A 31 5.80 8.00 0.68
N GLU A 32 5.82 8.40 -0.60
CA GLU A 32 5.68 9.81 -1.00
C GLU A 32 4.37 10.43 -0.50
N PHE A 33 3.26 9.67 -0.57
CA PHE A 33 1.98 10.09 -0.01
C PHE A 33 2.05 10.28 1.49
N TYR A 34 2.62 9.32 2.23
CA TYR A 34 2.67 9.36 3.69
C TYR A 34 3.54 10.51 4.21
N ASP A 35 4.65 10.81 3.52
CA ASP A 35 5.53 11.93 3.84
C ASP A 35 4.89 13.29 3.55
N SER A 36 4.15 13.39 2.45
CA SER A 36 3.51 14.65 2.04
C SER A 36 2.19 14.94 2.77
N CYS A 37 1.51 13.90 3.28
CA CYS A 37 0.15 14.00 3.81
C CYS A 37 0.00 13.35 5.19
N TYR A 38 -0.05 14.16 6.25
CA TYR A 38 -0.33 13.70 7.61
C TYR A 38 -1.65 12.92 7.73
N CYS A 39 -1.56 11.61 7.99
CA CYS A 39 -2.74 10.78 8.26
C CYS A 39 -3.30 11.04 9.67
N VAL A 40 -2.40 11.21 10.63
CA VAL A 40 -2.70 11.54 12.03
C VAL A 40 -1.86 12.75 12.41
N GLU A 41 -2.53 13.83 12.80
CA GLU A 41 -1.89 15.03 13.31
C GLU A 41 -1.84 14.92 14.83
N LYS A 42 -0.64 15.03 15.39
CA LYS A 42 -0.41 14.98 16.83
C LYS A 42 0.14 16.31 17.31
N ASP A 43 -0.23 16.68 18.53
CA ASP A 43 0.40 17.81 19.20
C ASP A 43 1.87 17.48 19.47
N ARG A 44 2.76 18.42 19.16
CA ARG A 44 4.20 18.22 19.26
C ARG A 44 4.71 18.21 20.70
N GLN A 45 3.96 18.79 21.64
CA GLN A 45 4.34 18.91 23.05
C GLN A 45 3.70 17.82 23.91
N THR A 46 2.43 17.50 23.70
CA THR A 46 1.70 16.50 24.52
C THR A 46 1.65 15.12 23.87
N GLY A 47 1.89 15.02 22.55
CA GLY A 47 1.76 13.77 21.81
C GLY A 47 0.31 13.31 21.59
N GLU A 48 -0.67 14.10 22.03
CA GLU A 48 -2.09 13.80 21.87
C GLU A 48 -2.51 13.91 20.40
N VAL A 49 -3.47 13.07 20.01
CA VAL A 49 -4.00 13.07 18.65
C VAL A 49 -4.97 14.24 18.51
N LEU A 50 -4.56 15.26 17.75
CA LEU A 50 -5.37 16.44 17.47
C LEU A 50 -6.41 16.14 16.38
N LYS A 51 -5.98 15.42 15.34
CA LYS A 51 -6.83 15.15 14.19
C LYS A 51 -6.48 13.85 13.50
N VAL A 52 -7.51 13.13 13.09
CA VAL A 52 -7.40 11.90 12.30
C VAL A 52 -8.09 12.12 10.97
N ASN A 53 -7.33 12.04 9.89
CA ASN A 53 -7.87 12.17 8.53
C ASN A 53 -8.37 10.79 8.07
N MET A 54 -9.65 10.49 8.34
CA MET A 54 -10.26 9.17 8.06
C MET A 54 -10.15 8.73 6.60
N TRP A 55 -10.29 9.65 5.64
CA TRP A 55 -10.15 9.32 4.21
C TRP A 55 -8.73 8.87 3.86
N ARG A 56 -7.70 9.43 4.52
CA ARG A 56 -6.29 9.01 4.34
C ARG A 56 -6.05 7.63 4.95
N LEU A 57 -6.66 7.34 6.09
CA LEU A 57 -6.64 5.99 6.66
C LEU A 57 -7.29 4.94 5.74
N LEU A 58 -8.36 5.31 5.04
CA LEU A 58 -8.97 4.42 4.04
C LEU A 58 -8.01 4.14 2.87
N LEU A 59 -7.21 5.13 2.45
CA LEU A 59 -6.15 4.90 1.45
C LEU A 59 -5.09 3.92 1.96
N CYS A 60 -4.62 4.07 3.21
CA CYS A 60 -3.69 3.12 3.81
C CYS A 60 -4.28 1.69 3.83
N LYS A 61 -5.56 1.56 4.19
CA LYS A 61 -6.25 0.27 4.19
C LYS A 61 -6.40 -0.32 2.78
N ALA A 62 -6.67 0.51 1.78
CA ALA A 62 -6.76 0.08 0.39
C ALA A 62 -5.41 -0.42 -0.14
N VAL A 63 -4.32 0.30 0.13
CA VAL A 63 -2.96 -0.11 -0.24
C VAL A 63 -2.61 -1.44 0.42
N ALA A 64 -2.87 -1.58 1.72
CA ALA A 64 -2.62 -2.83 2.45
C ALA A 64 -3.42 -4.01 1.86
N ALA A 65 -4.67 -3.81 1.48
CA ALA A 65 -5.50 -4.86 0.87
C ALA A 65 -4.96 -5.31 -0.50
N VAL A 66 -4.51 -4.37 -1.34
CA VAL A 66 -3.91 -4.67 -2.65
C VAL A 66 -2.57 -5.41 -2.48
N MET A 67 -1.70 -4.91 -1.59
CA MET A 67 -0.41 -5.56 -1.31
C MET A 67 -0.60 -6.97 -0.74
N ALA A 68 -1.54 -7.18 0.17
CA ALA A 68 -1.84 -8.50 0.71
C ALA A 68 -2.24 -9.48 -0.40
N LYS A 69 -3.07 -9.05 -1.37
CA LYS A 69 -3.45 -9.88 -2.51
C LYS A 69 -2.28 -10.14 -3.46
N GLY A 70 -1.42 -9.15 -3.69
CA GLY A 70 -0.18 -9.35 -4.44
C GLY A 70 0.75 -10.37 -3.78
N PHE A 71 0.92 -10.27 -2.46
CA PHE A 71 1.73 -11.23 -1.69
C PHE A 71 1.12 -12.63 -1.66
N ASP A 72 -0.20 -12.76 -1.54
CA ASP A 72 -0.90 -14.05 -1.67
C ASP A 72 -0.57 -14.73 -3.01
N ILE A 73 -0.56 -13.98 -4.12
CA ILE A 73 -0.21 -14.50 -5.46
C ILE A 73 1.26 -14.90 -5.56
N LEU A 74 2.16 -14.11 -4.96
CA LEU A 74 3.60 -14.40 -4.93
C LEU A 74 3.98 -15.51 -3.94
N GLY A 75 3.04 -16.01 -3.14
CA GLY A 75 3.31 -17.01 -2.10
C GLY A 75 4.03 -16.44 -0.86
N ILE A 76 4.00 -15.12 -0.67
CA ILE A 76 4.62 -14.44 0.46
C ILE A 76 3.58 -14.25 1.56
N LYS A 77 3.86 -14.73 2.78
CA LYS A 77 2.98 -14.52 3.93
C LYS A 77 3.34 -13.20 4.64
N PRO A 78 2.48 -12.17 4.61
CA PRO A 78 2.79 -10.91 5.27
C PRO A 78 2.77 -11.07 6.80
N VAL A 79 3.67 -10.36 7.49
CA VAL A 79 3.69 -10.23 8.96
C VAL A 79 3.04 -8.91 9.37
N GLN A 80 2.17 -8.96 10.39
CA GLN A 80 1.45 -7.77 10.88
C GLN A 80 2.23 -6.98 11.95
N ARG A 81 3.19 -7.65 12.58
CA ARG A 81 4.02 -7.08 13.63
C ARG A 81 5.41 -7.67 13.46
N MET A 82 6.39 -6.81 13.23
CA MET A 82 7.80 -7.14 13.35
C MET A 82 8.23 -6.96 14.81
#